data_AF-A0A099FZ79-F1
#
_entry.id   AF-A0A099FZ79-F1
#
_cell.length_a   1.000
_cell.length_b   1.000
_cell.length_c   1.000
_cell.angle_alpha   90.00
_cell.angle_beta   90.00
_cell.angle_gamma   90.00
#
_symmetry.space_group_name_H-M   'P 1'
#
loop_
_entity.id
_entity.type
_entity.pdbx_description
1 polymer ?
#
loop_
_entity_poly.entity_id
_entity_poly.type
_entity_poly.pdbx_seq_one_letter_code
_entity_poly.pdbx_strand_id
1 'polypeptide(L)'
;MIPLIKLTLRNPLIAWQQLRRLPLTTGDAWSLVLATAALSAVLSWLGAQLLPGSAEGAGVLAALAREPMAMAGVQVASATLAAFLLAEVGRIFGGTGKFGDALLAIGWVEAVLITLQALQLVLTVVLPPLGALVGLATLLIAAYLIVAMTMAVHGFRNPFFVVLGIFGTVMLTSLLMSMLAATLGLIPGVPT
;
A
#
# COMPACT_ATOMS: atom_id res chain seq x y z
N MET A 1 14.60 10.75 -7.86
CA MET A 1 13.41 9.86 -7.93
C MET A 1 13.67 8.60 -8.74
N ILE A 2 13.76 8.65 -10.07
CA ILE A 2 13.89 7.46 -10.94
C ILE A 2 15.05 6.51 -10.59
N PRO A 3 16.27 7.00 -10.25
CA PRO A 3 17.37 6.11 -9.85
C PRO A 3 17.08 5.35 -8.55
N LEU A 4 16.42 6.01 -7.58
CA LEU A 4 16.02 5.41 -6.30
C LEU A 4 14.91 4.38 -6.49
N ILE A 5 13.97 4.61 -7.40
CA ILE A 5 12.92 3.62 -7.73
C ILE A 5 13.56 2.35 -8.31
N LYS A 6 14.46 2.50 -9.29
CA LYS A 6 15.21 1.36 -9.85
C LYS A 6 16.03 0.63 -8.79
N LEU A 7 16.66 1.37 -7.87
CA LEU A 7 17.38 0.80 -6.75
C LEU A 7 16.45 0.07 -5.78
N THR A 8 15.26 0.61 -5.50
CA THR A 8 14.28 -0.01 -4.58
C THR A 8 13.79 -1.34 -5.12
N LEU A 9 13.57 -1.45 -6.43
CA LEU A 9 13.16 -2.70 -7.08
C LEU A 9 14.26 -3.77 -7.08
N ARG A 10 15.53 -3.37 -7.10
CA ARG A 10 16.68 -4.29 -7.12
C ARG A 10 17.21 -4.63 -5.74
N ASN A 11 17.29 -3.63 -4.86
CA ASN A 11 17.91 -3.66 -3.54
C ASN A 11 17.17 -2.71 -2.58
N PRO A 12 15.97 -3.11 -2.10
CA PRO A 12 15.13 -2.30 -1.22
C PRO A 12 15.82 -1.92 0.10
N LEU A 13 16.68 -2.80 0.64
CA LEU A 13 17.46 -2.54 1.85
C LEU A 13 18.44 -1.36 1.67
N ILE A 14 19.13 -1.31 0.53
CA ILE A 14 20.07 -0.22 0.23
C ILE A 14 19.30 1.07 -0.06
N ALA A 15 18.17 0.97 -0.77
CA ALA A 15 17.29 2.11 -1.00
C ALA A 15 16.78 2.72 0.32
N TRP A 16 16.39 1.89 1.29
CA TRP A 16 16.00 2.36 2.62
C TRP A 16 17.13 3.08 3.35
N GLN A 17 18.35 2.54 3.33
CA GLN A 17 19.51 3.21 3.93
C GLN A 17 19.78 4.57 3.30
N GLN A 18 19.60 4.72 1.99
CA GLN A 18 19.73 6.00 1.31
C GLN A 18 18.60 6.96 1.68
N LEU A 19 17.36 6.48 1.75
CA LEU A 19 16.20 7.27 2.16
C LEU A 19 16.37 7.81 3.59
N ARG A 20 16.88 6.99 4.51
CA ARG A 20 17.15 7.37 5.91
C ARG A 20 18.30 8.36 6.10
N ARG A 21 19.15 8.56 5.10
CA ARG A 21 20.20 9.60 5.13
C ARG A 21 19.65 10.97 4.78
N LEU A 22 18.47 11.05 4.16
CA LEU A 22 17.80 12.32 3.94
C LEU A 22 17.26 12.84 5.27
N PRO A 23 17.33 14.17 5.53
CA PRO A 23 16.83 14.77 6.75
C PRO A 23 15.30 14.87 6.74
N LEU A 24 14.61 13.74 6.52
CA LEU A 24 13.16 13.66 6.42
C LEU A 24 12.55 13.60 7.82
N THR A 25 11.58 14.48 8.04
CA THR A 25 10.78 14.52 9.26
C THR A 25 9.56 13.60 9.15
N THR A 26 8.91 13.31 10.27
CA THR A 26 7.61 12.61 10.26
C THR A 26 6.55 13.38 9.45
N GLY A 27 6.66 14.71 9.39
CA GLY A 27 5.79 15.54 8.55
C GLY A 27 5.98 15.24 7.06
N ASP A 28 7.21 14.98 6.62
CA ASP A 28 7.51 14.61 5.24
C ASP A 28 7.01 13.21 4.88
N ALA A 29 7.00 12.28 5.86
CA ALA A 29 6.39 10.97 5.66
C ALA A 29 4.87 11.08 5.44
N TRP A 30 4.20 11.94 6.19
CA TRP A 30 2.77 12.24 5.99
C TRP A 30 2.51 12.90 4.64
N SER A 31 3.32 13.89 4.25
CA SER A 31 3.14 14.56 2.96
C SER A 31 3.34 13.58 1.79
N LEU A 32 4.27 12.63 1.93
CA LEU A 32 4.46 11.57 0.95
C LEU A 32 3.21 10.67 0.83
N VAL A 33 2.68 10.17 1.94
CA VAL A 33 1.46 9.34 1.96
C VAL A 33 0.25 10.10 1.39
N LEU A 34 0.10 11.37 1.75
CA LEU A 34 -0.99 12.20 1.21
C LEU A 34 -0.83 12.41 -0.30
N ALA A 35 0.39 12.66 -0.78
CA ALA A 35 0.66 12.84 -2.20
C ALA A 35 0.46 11.55 -3.00
N THR A 36 0.89 10.40 -2.47
CA THR A 36 0.69 9.09 -3.12
C THR A 36 -0.78 8.70 -3.13
N ALA A 37 -1.52 8.90 -2.03
CA ALA A 37 -2.95 8.65 -1.99
C ALA A 37 -3.72 9.54 -2.98
N ALA A 38 -3.44 10.85 -3.01
CA ALA A 38 -4.07 11.78 -3.94
C ALA A 38 -3.80 11.40 -5.40
N LEU A 39 -2.53 11.10 -5.74
CA LEU A 39 -2.17 10.70 -7.09
C LEU A 39 -2.80 9.35 -7.47
N SER A 40 -2.92 8.42 -6.51
CA SER A 40 -3.50 7.09 -6.74
C SER A 40 -5.00 7.22 -7.02
N ALA A 41 -5.69 8.10 -6.28
CA ALA A 41 -7.09 8.42 -6.53
C ALA A 41 -7.30 9.03 -7.93
N VAL A 42 -6.44 9.96 -8.35
CA VAL A 42 -6.48 10.57 -9.69
C VAL A 42 -6.25 9.52 -10.79
N LEU A 43 -5.23 8.66 -10.64
CA LEU A 43 -4.94 7.59 -11.61
C LEU A 43 -6.07 6.56 -11.69
N SER A 44 -6.67 6.23 -10.54
CA SER A 44 -7.81 5.30 -10.48
C SER A 44 -9.04 5.88 -11.15
N TRP A 45 -9.33 7.17 -10.92
CA TRP A 45 -10.40 7.89 -11.60
C TRP A 45 -10.16 7.97 -13.11
N LEU A 46 -8.94 8.29 -13.55
CA LEU A 46 -8.56 8.29 -14.96
C LEU A 46 -8.75 6.91 -15.59
N GLY A 47 -8.33 5.84 -14.90
CA GLY A 47 -8.52 4.47 -15.36
C GLY A 47 -10.00 4.12 -15.56
N ALA A 48 -10.86 4.51 -14.62
CA ALA A 48 -12.30 4.28 -14.72
C ALA A 48 -12.94 5.01 -15.91
N GLN A 49 -12.46 6.20 -16.25
CA GLN A 49 -12.95 6.97 -17.40
C GLN A 49 -12.43 6.44 -18.75
N LEU A 50 -11.18 5.98 -18.78
CA LEU A 50 -10.53 5.47 -20.00
C LEU A 50 -10.95 4.04 -20.35
N LEU A 51 -11.39 3.24 -19.38
CA LEU A 51 -11.86 1.87 -19.57
C LEU A 51 -13.29 1.66 -19.02
N PRO A 52 -14.32 2.22 -19.68
CA PRO A 52 -15.71 1.95 -19.30
C PRO A 52 -16.00 0.46 -19.48
N GLY A 53 -16.23 -0.27 -18.38
CA GLY A 53 -16.52 -1.71 -18.38
C GLY A 53 -15.56 -2.57 -17.54
N SER A 54 -14.35 -2.09 -17.20
CA SER A 54 -13.46 -2.83 -16.29
C SER A 54 -13.88 -2.80 -14.81
N ALA A 55 -14.87 -1.97 -14.48
CA ALA A 55 -15.45 -1.82 -13.15
C ALA A 55 -16.72 -2.67 -12.92
N GLU A 56 -17.21 -3.38 -13.95
CA GLU A 56 -18.38 -4.27 -13.89
C GLU A 56 -18.03 -5.53 -13.08
N GLY A 57 -18.03 -5.39 -11.75
CA GLY A 57 -17.75 -6.46 -10.80
C GLY A 57 -17.37 -5.99 -9.40
N ALA A 58 -17.02 -4.71 -9.23
CA ALA A 58 -16.69 -4.17 -7.92
C ALA A 58 -17.98 -3.70 -7.22
N GLY A 59 -18.40 -4.36 -6.13
CA GLY A 59 -19.54 -3.94 -5.30
C GLY A 59 -19.34 -2.58 -4.63
N VAL A 60 -19.31 -2.52 -3.30
CA VAL A 60 -19.10 -1.27 -2.51
C VAL A 60 -17.89 -0.45 -2.99
N LEU A 61 -16.85 -1.09 -3.54
CA LEU A 61 -15.69 -0.45 -4.15
C LEU A 61 -15.99 0.38 -5.41
N ALA A 62 -16.94 -0.02 -6.28
CA ALA A 62 -17.33 0.81 -7.42
C ALA A 62 -18.22 1.99 -7.00
N ALA A 63 -19.03 1.81 -5.95
CA ALA A 63 -19.82 2.90 -5.38
C ALA A 63 -18.92 3.96 -4.74
N LEU A 64 -17.88 3.54 -4.02
CA LEU A 64 -16.88 4.45 -3.46
C LEU A 64 -15.99 5.08 -4.54
N ALA A 65 -15.69 4.37 -5.64
CA ALA A 65 -14.95 4.92 -6.77
C ALA A 65 -15.64 6.10 -7.47
N ARG A 66 -16.96 6.29 -7.26
CA ARG A 66 -17.69 7.48 -7.72
C ARG A 66 -17.45 8.72 -6.87
N GLU A 67 -16.91 8.56 -5.66
CA GLU A 67 -16.57 9.64 -4.71
C GLU A 67 -15.05 9.66 -4.47
N PRO A 68 -14.27 10.35 -5.33
CA PRO A 68 -12.80 10.33 -5.28
C PRO A 68 -12.23 10.75 -3.92
N MET A 69 -12.92 11.67 -3.24
CA MET A 69 -12.54 12.16 -1.91
C MET A 69 -12.69 11.09 -0.83
N ALA A 70 -13.75 10.28 -0.89
CA ALA A 70 -13.96 9.18 0.05
C ALA A 70 -12.89 8.09 -0.15
N MET A 71 -12.54 7.78 -1.40
CA MET A 71 -11.47 6.82 -1.71
C MET A 71 -10.09 7.30 -1.25
N ALA A 72 -9.76 8.58 -1.44
CA ALA A 72 -8.54 9.15 -0.92
C ALA A 72 -8.47 9.05 0.62
N GLY A 73 -9.58 9.32 1.31
CA GLY A 73 -9.68 9.16 2.76
C GLY A 73 -9.44 7.72 3.22
N VAL A 74 -10.07 6.74 2.56
CA VAL A 74 -9.85 5.32 2.84
C VAL A 74 -8.40 4.91 2.59
N GLN A 75 -7.77 5.42 1.53
CA GLN A 75 -6.38 5.11 1.23
C GLN A 75 -5.42 5.65 2.29
N VAL A 76 -5.59 6.92 2.70
CA VAL A 76 -4.78 7.51 3.79
C VAL A 76 -4.99 6.77 5.10
N ALA A 77 -6.23 6.41 5.43
CA ALA A 77 -6.54 5.63 6.63
C ALA A 77 -5.89 4.24 6.58
N SER A 78 -5.93 3.58 5.42
CA SER A 78 -5.31 2.27 5.20
C SER A 78 -3.79 2.33 5.31
N ALA A 79 -3.15 3.35 4.71
CA ALA A 79 -1.71 3.58 4.80
C ALA A 79 -1.28 3.86 6.25
N THR A 80 -2.05 4.67 6.97
CA THR A 80 -1.81 4.99 8.38
C THR A 80 -1.93 3.73 9.25
N LEU A 81 -2.99 2.95 9.04
CA LEU A 81 -3.20 1.69 9.75
C LEU A 81 -2.07 0.70 9.44
N ALA A 82 -1.66 0.59 8.18
CA ALA A 82 -0.53 -0.25 7.78
C ALA A 82 0.78 0.19 8.45
N ALA A 83 1.06 1.49 8.51
CA ALA A 83 2.23 2.03 9.21
C ALA A 83 2.18 1.76 10.72
N PHE A 84 1.00 1.91 11.32
CA PHE A 84 0.78 1.61 12.74
C PHE A 84 0.99 0.13 13.05
N LEU A 85 0.37 -0.77 12.27
CA LEU A 85 0.55 -2.21 12.42
C LEU A 85 2.01 -2.60 12.18
N LEU A 86 2.65 -2.04 11.16
CA LEU A 86 4.05 -2.30 10.86
C LEU A 86 4.94 -1.95 12.05
N ALA A 87 4.75 -0.79 12.67
CA ALA A 87 5.53 -0.34 13.81
C ALA A 87 5.22 -1.13 15.09
N GLU A 88 3.94 -1.28 15.45
CA GLU A 88 3.55 -1.89 16.72
C GLU A 88 3.74 -3.40 16.71
N VAL A 89 3.28 -4.08 15.65
CA VAL A 89 3.48 -5.52 15.53
C VAL A 89 4.96 -5.82 15.36
N GLY A 90 5.68 -5.06 14.53
CA GLY A 90 7.12 -5.19 14.40
C GLY A 90 7.86 -5.05 15.74
N ARG A 91 7.44 -4.12 16.59
CA ARG A 91 7.99 -3.95 17.95
C ARG A 91 7.66 -5.11 18.89
N ILE A 92 6.45 -5.68 18.82
CA ILE A 92 6.06 -6.87 19.60
C ILE A 92 6.97 -8.07 19.25
N PHE A 93 7.33 -8.23 17.97
CA PHE A 93 8.27 -9.25 17.50
C PHE A 93 9.75 -8.88 17.68
N GLY A 94 10.06 -7.86 18.48
CA GLY A 94 11.44 -7.48 18.85
C GLY A 94 12.14 -6.55 17.87
N GLY A 95 11.41 -5.94 16.93
CA GLY A 95 11.94 -4.97 15.98
C GLY A 95 12.13 -3.57 16.58
N THR A 96 12.96 -2.75 15.92
CA THR A 96 13.37 -1.42 16.39
C THR A 96 12.70 -0.25 15.66
N GLY A 97 11.79 -0.55 14.73
CA GLY A 97 11.11 0.43 13.90
C GLY A 97 10.25 1.41 14.72
N LYS A 98 10.31 2.69 14.36
CA LYS A 98 9.42 3.73 14.92
C LYS A 98 8.28 4.00 13.96
N PHE A 99 7.16 4.52 14.45
CA PHE A 99 6.01 4.89 13.62
C PHE A 99 6.38 5.81 12.44
N GLY A 100 7.20 6.84 12.67
CA GLY A 100 7.64 7.74 11.59
C GLY A 100 8.43 7.03 10.48
N ASP A 101 9.23 6.03 10.86
CA ASP A 101 10.00 5.21 9.93
C ASP A 101 9.11 4.25 9.15
N ALA A 102 8.14 3.64 9.85
CA ALA A 102 7.13 2.79 9.23
C ALA A 102 6.27 3.56 8.23
N LEU A 103 5.83 4.77 8.60
CA LEU A 103 5.04 5.64 7.73
C LEU A 103 5.83 6.06 6.49
N LEU A 104 7.10 6.44 6.66
CA LEU A 104 7.98 6.77 5.54
C LEU A 104 8.18 5.56 4.61
N ALA A 105 8.37 4.36 5.17
CA ALA A 105 8.53 3.14 4.40
C ALA A 105 7.27 2.80 3.60
N ILE A 106 6.08 2.86 4.22
CA ILE A 106 4.80 2.65 3.55
C ILE A 106 4.60 3.68 2.43
N GLY A 107 4.76 4.98 2.72
CA GLY A 107 4.62 6.04 1.72
C GLY A 107 5.62 5.89 0.57
N TRP A 108 6.84 5.42 0.84
CA TRP A 108 7.82 5.15 -0.22
C TRP A 108 7.42 3.95 -1.09
N VAL A 109 6.92 2.86 -0.48
CA VAL A 109 6.38 1.72 -1.23
C VAL A 109 5.23 2.17 -2.13
N GLU A 110 4.29 2.95 -1.60
CA GLU A 110 3.21 3.54 -2.40
C GLU A 110 3.73 4.41 -3.54
N ALA A 111 4.75 5.23 -3.32
CA ALA A 111 5.38 6.06 -4.35
C ALA A 111 6.06 5.22 -5.46
N VAL A 112 6.55 4.02 -5.15
CA VAL A 112 7.05 3.09 -6.16
C VAL A 112 5.89 2.43 -6.90
N LEU A 113 4.88 1.94 -6.18
CA LEU A 113 3.73 1.26 -6.76
C LEU A 113 2.90 2.17 -7.65
N ILE A 114 2.76 3.44 -7.30
CA ILE A 114 2.02 4.41 -8.12
C ILE A 114 2.72 4.70 -9.46
N THR A 115 4.04 4.64 -9.48
CA THR A 115 4.81 4.75 -10.73
C THR A 115 4.53 3.55 -11.63
N LEU A 116 4.42 2.35 -11.04
CA LEU A 116 4.02 1.14 -11.77
C LEU A 116 2.56 1.19 -12.21
N GLN A 117 1.67 1.75 -11.39
CA GLN A 117 0.26 1.94 -11.74
C GLN A 117 0.09 2.91 -12.92
N ALA A 118 0.84 4.02 -12.95
CA ALA A 118 0.84 4.93 -14.09
C ALA A 118 1.33 4.23 -15.37
N LEU A 119 2.41 3.45 -15.28
CA LEU A 119 2.90 2.64 -16.39
C LEU A 119 1.86 1.60 -16.85
N GLN A 120 1.21 0.92 -15.89
CA GLN A 120 0.15 -0.05 -16.14
C GLN A 120 -1.01 0.60 -16.89
N LEU A 121 -1.45 1.80 -16.48
CA LEU A 121 -2.55 2.51 -17.12
C LEU A 121 -2.20 2.86 -18.57
N VAL A 122 -1.00 3.41 -18.81
CA VAL A 122 -0.52 3.72 -20.17
C VAL A 122 -0.48 2.46 -21.03
N LEU A 123 0.08 1.36 -20.51
CA LEU A 123 0.16 0.11 -21.26
C LEU A 123 -1.20 -0.53 -21.50
N THR A 124 -2.14 -0.39 -20.57
CA THR A 124 -3.51 -0.89 -20.75
C THR A 124 -4.19 -0.22 -21.95
N VAL A 125 -3.96 1.08 -22.15
CA VAL A 125 -4.53 1.85 -23.27
C VAL A 125 -3.85 1.50 -24.60
N VAL A 126 -2.53 1.30 -24.60
CA VAL A 126 -1.76 1.05 -25.83
C VAL A 126 -1.77 -0.43 -26.24
N LEU A 127 -1.60 -1.33 -25.28
CA LEU A 127 -1.49 -2.79 -25.45
C LEU A 127 -2.15 -3.51 -24.25
N PRO A 128 -3.47 -3.74 -24.27
CA PRO A 128 -4.23 -4.26 -23.12
C PRO A 128 -3.63 -5.50 -22.43
N PRO A 129 -3.12 -6.53 -23.14
CA PRO A 129 -2.52 -7.69 -22.49
C PRO A 129 -1.29 -7.36 -21.63
N LEU A 130 -0.49 -6.37 -22.02
CA LEU A 130 0.66 -5.95 -21.23
C LEU A 130 0.25 -5.22 -19.96
N GLY A 131 -0.86 -4.46 -20.00
CA GLY A 131 -1.44 -3.83 -18.81
C GLY A 131 -1.77 -4.86 -17.72
N ALA A 132 -2.39 -5.99 -18.09
CA ALA A 132 -2.70 -7.07 -17.15
C ALA A 132 -1.43 -7.70 -16.54
N LEU A 133 -0.40 -7.95 -17.36
CA LEU A 133 0.88 -8.49 -16.89
C LEU A 133 1.60 -7.54 -15.92
N VAL A 134 1.56 -6.23 -16.19
CA VAL A 134 2.14 -5.23 -15.27
C VAL A 134 1.34 -5.15 -13.97
N GLY A 135 0.01 -5.31 -14.00
CA GLY A 135 -0.80 -5.42 -12.79
C GLY A 135 -0.39 -6.59 -11.90
N LEU A 136 -0.22 -7.77 -12.49
CA LEU A 136 0.27 -8.96 -11.78
C LEU A 136 1.69 -8.75 -11.23
N ALA A 137 2.59 -8.18 -12.03
CA ALA A 137 3.93 -7.86 -11.58
C ALA A 137 3.93 -6.86 -10.41
N THR A 138 3.05 -5.86 -10.46
CA THR A 138 2.89 -4.86 -9.39
C THR A 138 2.45 -5.50 -8.08
N LEU A 139 1.55 -6.49 -8.12
CA LEU A 139 1.16 -7.26 -6.93
C LEU A 139 2.34 -8.01 -6.30
N LEU A 140 3.14 -8.70 -7.12
CA LEU A 140 4.32 -9.43 -6.65
C LEU A 140 5.39 -8.48 -6.09
N ILE A 141 5.60 -7.35 -6.76
CA ILE A 141 6.51 -6.30 -6.32
C ILE A 141 6.03 -5.69 -5.00
N ALA A 142 4.73 -5.44 -4.83
CA ALA A 142 4.18 -4.92 -3.58
C ALA A 142 4.47 -5.87 -2.41
N ALA A 143 4.18 -7.17 -2.57
CA ALA A 143 4.48 -8.17 -1.55
C ALA A 143 5.98 -8.21 -1.20
N TYR A 144 6.84 -8.23 -2.23
CA TYR A 144 8.29 -8.20 -2.06
C TYR A 144 8.77 -6.95 -1.31
N LEU A 145 8.30 -5.77 -1.72
CA LEU A 145 8.71 -4.49 -1.14
C LEU A 145 8.23 -4.34 0.31
N ILE A 146 7.01 -4.76 0.63
CA ILE A 146 6.49 -4.70 2.00
C ILE A 146 7.36 -5.55 2.92
N VAL A 147 7.67 -6.80 2.54
CA VAL A 147 8.55 -7.67 3.34
C VAL A 147 9.93 -7.04 3.50
N ALA A 148 10.52 -6.58 2.40
CA ALA A 148 11.87 -6.02 2.42
C ALA A 148 11.97 -4.73 3.22
N MET A 149 10.98 -3.83 3.11
CA MET A 149 10.92 -2.61 3.90
C MET A 149 10.63 -2.89 5.37
N THR A 150 9.80 -3.89 5.68
CA THR A 150 9.57 -4.34 7.05
C THR A 150 10.88 -4.77 7.70
N MET A 151 11.66 -5.59 6.99
CA MET A 151 13.00 -6.00 7.42
C MET A 151 13.94 -4.79 7.59
N ALA A 152 13.92 -3.86 6.65
CA ALA A 152 14.79 -2.68 6.66
C ALA A 152 14.49 -1.73 7.83
N VAL A 153 13.21 -1.54 8.14
CA VAL A 153 12.74 -0.67 9.23
C VAL A 153 13.02 -1.29 10.61
N HIS A 154 12.81 -2.60 10.75
CA HIS A 154 12.91 -3.28 12.06
C HIS A 154 14.24 -3.98 12.31
N GLY A 155 15.09 -4.10 11.29
CA GLY A 155 16.36 -4.84 11.36
C GLY A 155 16.20 -6.37 11.35
N PHE A 156 15.04 -6.88 10.91
CA PHE A 156 14.83 -8.33 10.82
C PHE A 156 15.73 -8.97 9.77
N ARG A 157 16.30 -10.13 10.11
CA ARG A 157 17.23 -10.87 9.25
C ARG A 157 16.57 -11.98 8.43
N ASN A 158 15.45 -12.52 8.91
CA ASN A 158 14.80 -13.68 8.31
C ASN A 158 13.49 -13.26 7.61
N PRO A 159 13.44 -13.28 6.27
CA PRO A 159 12.24 -12.88 5.52
C PRO A 159 11.06 -13.82 5.74
N PHE A 160 11.30 -15.10 6.05
CA PHE A 160 10.22 -16.08 6.25
C PHE A 160 9.35 -15.73 7.46
N PHE A 161 9.97 -15.37 8.59
CA PHE A 161 9.22 -14.93 9.77
C PHE A 161 8.51 -13.60 9.56
N VAL A 162 9.07 -12.70 8.76
CA VAL A 162 8.42 -11.44 8.40
C VAL A 162 7.18 -11.71 7.54
N VAL A 163 7.27 -12.60 6.55
CA VAL A 163 6.11 -13.03 5.77
C VAL A 163 5.04 -13.62 6.69
N LEU A 164 5.40 -14.55 7.57
CA LEU A 164 4.45 -15.16 8.50
C LEU A 164 3.81 -14.13 9.44
N GLY A 165 4.59 -13.16 9.93
CA GLY A 165 4.11 -12.06 10.76
C GLY A 165 3.13 -11.15 10.01
N ILE A 166 3.43 -10.80 8.75
CA ILE A 166 2.51 -10.03 7.89
C ILE A 166 1.22 -10.81 7.66
N PHE A 167 1.30 -12.09 7.28
CA PHE A 167 0.12 -12.93 7.09
C PHE A 167 -0.74 -13.03 8.35
N GLY A 168 -0.13 -13.29 9.50
CA GLY A 168 -0.83 -13.34 10.79
C GLY A 168 -1.49 -12.01 11.14
N THR A 169 -0.80 -10.90 10.91
CA THR A 169 -1.33 -9.54 11.14
C THR A 169 -2.53 -9.26 10.24
N VAL A 170 -2.40 -9.51 8.93
CA VAL A 170 -3.48 -9.27 7.97
C VAL A 170 -4.71 -10.11 8.30
N MET A 171 -4.53 -11.41 8.62
CA MET A 171 -5.64 -12.29 9.01
C MET A 171 -6.33 -11.81 10.29
N LEU A 172 -5.57 -11.48 11.33
CA LEU A 172 -6.12 -11.03 12.60
C LEU A 172 -6.82 -9.67 12.46
N THR A 173 -6.19 -8.69 11.81
CA THR A 173 -6.80 -7.38 11.57
C THR A 173 -8.06 -7.50 10.72
N SER A 174 -8.05 -8.33 9.67
CA SER A 174 -9.24 -8.54 8.82
C SER A 174 -10.39 -9.15 9.62
N LEU A 175 -10.11 -10.13 10.48
CA LEU A 175 -11.10 -10.73 11.38
C LEU A 175 -11.67 -9.68 12.34
N LEU A 176 -10.82 -8.91 13.01
CA LEU A 176 -11.24 -7.87 13.94
C LEU A 176 -12.08 -6.78 13.26
N MET A 177 -11.69 -6.35 12.05
CA MET A 177 -12.46 -5.39 11.27
C MET A 177 -13.81 -5.98 10.83
N SER A 178 -13.86 -7.26 10.46
CA SER A 178 -15.12 -7.93 10.15
C SER A 178 -16.05 -8.02 11.36
N MET A 179 -15.53 -8.33 12.55
CA MET A 179 -16.32 -8.34 13.78
C MET A 179 -16.83 -6.95 14.14
N LEU A 180 -15.98 -5.93 14.02
CA LEU A 180 -16.37 -4.54 14.23
C LEU A 180 -17.50 -4.12 13.27
N ALA A 181 -17.36 -4.45 11.99
CA ALA A 181 -18.40 -4.19 10.99
C ALA A 181 -19.72 -4.90 11.34
N ALA A 182 -19.67 -6.14 11.84
CA ALA A 182 -20.84 -6.88 12.28
C ALA A 182 -21.54 -6.18 13.47
N THR A 183 -20.76 -5.75 14.47
CA THR A 183 -21.30 -5.06 15.66
C THR A 183 -21.91 -3.70 15.35
N LEU A 184 -21.41 -3.03 14.31
CA LEU A 184 -21.93 -1.74 13.85
C LEU A 184 -23.11 -1.89 12.86
N GLY A 185 -23.53 -3.12 12.56
CA GLY A 185 -24.63 -3.38 11.61
C GLY A 185 -24.27 -3.06 10.15
N LEU A 186 -22.99 -2.95 9.81
CA LEU A 186 -22.50 -2.61 8.47
C LEU A 186 -22.44 -3.83 7.53
N ILE A 187 -22.73 -5.04 8.04
CA ILE A 187 -22.80 -6.26 7.24
C ILE A 187 -24.25 -6.49 6.79
N PRO A 188 -24.55 -6.38 5.47
CA PRO A 188 -25.87 -6.70 4.96
C PRO A 188 -26.12 -8.21 5.15
N GLY A 189 -27.09 -8.58 6.01
CA GLY A 189 -27.52 -9.97 6.20
C GLY A 189 -27.55 -10.49 7.65
N VAL A 190 -27.18 -9.69 8.65
CA VAL A 190 -27.42 -10.02 10.06
C VAL A 190 -28.80 -9.45 10.45
N PRO A 191 -29.81 -10.28 10.81
CA PRO A 191 -31.06 -9.75 11.35
C PRO A 191 -30.74 -9.00 12.65
N THR A 192 -31.15 -7.74 12.71
CA THR A 192 -31.14 -6.92 13.92
C THR A 192 -32.08 -7.46 14.97
#